data_AF-A0A7T2VY44-F1
#
_entry.id   AF-A0A7T2VY44-F1
#
_cell.length_a   1.000
_cell.length_b   1.000
_cell.length_c   1.000
_cell.angle_alpha   90.00
_cell.angle_beta   90.00
_cell.angle_gamma   90.00
#
_symmetry.space_group_name_H-M   'P 1'
#
loop_
_entity.id
_entity.type
_entity.pdbx_description
1 polymer ?
#
loop_
_entity_poly.entity_id
_entity_poly.type
_entity_poly.pdbx_seq_one_letter_code
_entity_poly.pdbx_strand_id
1 'polypeptide(L)'
;MEATTILTRGDVSMAAGEKCPIDVGNHVRLLSVPAWLLKDLPSDEQLEMLSYIGRIACVQSIDAHGYIWLGFGSAVQFEDYGEYVGHSFCVLPESVELHFLNSGS
;
A
#
# COMPACT_ATOMS: atom_id res chain seq x y z
N MET A 1 -2.84 51.31 -21.35
CA MET A 1 -3.21 50.74 -20.04
C MET A 1 -4.29 49.71 -20.33
N GLU A 2 -4.17 48.41 -20.14
CA GLU A 2 -3.12 47.50 -19.69
C GLU A 2 -3.44 46.13 -20.35
N ALA A 3 -2.42 45.49 -20.93
CA ALA A 3 -1.91 44.17 -20.55
C ALA A 3 -2.68 42.96 -21.11
N THR A 4 -2.16 42.46 -22.24
CA THR A 4 -2.19 41.06 -22.65
C THR A 4 -1.72 40.17 -21.49
N THR A 5 -2.60 39.31 -20.97
CA THR A 5 -2.19 38.20 -20.10
C THR A 5 -2.26 36.91 -20.89
N ILE A 6 -1.07 36.38 -21.15
CA ILE A 6 -0.76 35.10 -21.77
C ILE A 6 -1.37 34.00 -20.91
N LEU A 7 -2.09 33.06 -21.51
CA LEU A 7 -2.47 31.80 -20.87
C LEU A 7 -1.18 31.02 -20.58
N THR A 8 -0.56 31.28 -19.43
CA THR A 8 0.49 30.43 -18.89
C THR A 8 -0.12 29.06 -18.67
N ARG A 9 0.44 28.10 -19.43
CA ARG A 9 0.51 26.66 -19.16
C ARG A 9 -0.05 26.33 -17.79
N GLY A 10 -1.30 25.86 -17.78
CA GLY A 10 -2.06 25.53 -16.58
C GLY A 10 -1.16 24.90 -15.54
N ASP A 11 -0.92 25.70 -14.51
CA ASP A 11 -0.23 25.36 -13.30
C ASP A 11 -0.85 24.05 -12.80
N VAL A 12 -0.06 22.97 -12.78
CA VAL A 12 -0.41 21.80 -11.99
C VAL A 12 -0.40 22.31 -10.56
N SER A 13 -1.59 22.69 -10.09
CA SER A 13 -1.86 23.05 -8.71
C SER A 13 -1.66 21.77 -7.89
N MET A 14 -0.41 21.49 -7.53
CA MET A 14 -0.02 20.50 -6.54
C MET A 14 -0.60 20.97 -5.19
N ALA A 15 -1.86 20.60 -4.96
CA ALA A 15 -2.54 20.82 -3.70
C ALA A 15 -1.82 20.02 -2.61
N ALA A 16 -1.69 20.63 -1.44
CA ALA A 16 -1.06 20.08 -0.25
C ALA A 16 -1.42 18.58 -0.04
N GLY A 17 -0.41 17.72 -0.08
CA GLY A 17 -0.59 16.28 0.18
C GLY A 17 -0.05 15.34 -0.89
N GLU A 18 1.05 15.70 -1.58
CA GLU A 18 1.77 14.79 -2.48
C GLU A 18 2.43 13.65 -1.69
N LYS A 19 1.61 12.73 -1.19
CA LYS A 19 2.07 11.38 -0.89
C LYS A 19 2.48 10.81 -2.25
N CYS A 20 3.72 10.34 -2.37
CA CYS A 20 4.17 9.66 -3.59
C CYS A 20 3.08 8.64 -3.98
N PRO A 21 2.60 8.64 -5.24
CA PRO A 21 1.56 7.72 -5.65
C PRO A 21 2.09 6.31 -5.42
N ILE A 22 1.42 5.58 -4.53
CA ILE A 22 1.75 4.18 -4.28
C ILE A 22 1.38 3.42 -5.54
N ASP A 23 2.34 2.70 -6.09
CA ASP A 23 2.16 1.88 -7.29
C ASP A 23 2.47 0.40 -7.00
N VAL A 24 2.01 -0.47 -7.88
CA VAL A 24 2.30 -1.91 -7.84
C VAL A 24 3.82 -2.14 -7.88
N GLY A 25 4.30 -3.03 -7.03
CA GLY A 25 5.74 -3.29 -6.85
C GLY A 25 6.44 -2.37 -5.85
N ASN A 26 5.77 -1.31 -5.37
CA ASN A 26 6.32 -0.50 -4.28
C ASN A 26 6.31 -1.29 -2.97
N HIS A 27 7.30 -1.02 -2.13
CA HIS A 27 7.30 -1.51 -0.76
C HIS A 27 6.62 -0.47 0.11
N VAL A 28 5.67 -0.91 0.92
CA VAL A 28 4.93 -0.04 1.84
C VAL A 28 4.94 -0.63 3.23
N ARG A 29 5.01 0.22 4.25
CA ARG A 29 4.79 -0.18 5.63
C ARG A 29 3.32 -0.01 5.99
N LEU A 30 2.73 -1.05 6.60
CA LEU A 30 1.37 -0.99 7.12
C LEU A 30 1.34 -0.15 8.40
N LEU A 31 0.53 0.90 8.42
CA LEU A 31 0.37 1.79 9.58
C LEU A 31 -0.83 1.39 10.44
N SER A 32 -1.91 0.94 9.81
CA SER A 32 -3.14 0.57 10.48
C SER A 32 -3.92 -0.46 9.67
N VAL A 33 -4.74 -1.25 10.35
CA VAL A 33 -5.68 -2.16 9.71
C VAL A 33 -7.08 -1.55 9.79
N PRO A 34 -7.83 -1.43 8.69
CA PRO A 34 -9.17 -0.87 8.72
C PRO A 34 -10.11 -1.69 9.61
N ALA A 35 -10.92 -1.03 10.44
CA ALA A 35 -11.85 -1.71 11.35
C ALA A 35 -12.89 -2.58 10.61
N TRP A 36 -13.26 -2.18 9.39
CA TRP A 36 -14.17 -2.95 8.55
C TRP A 36 -13.56 -4.28 8.06
N LEU A 37 -12.23 -4.39 8.02
CA LEU A 37 -11.55 -5.63 7.66
C LEU A 37 -11.53 -6.60 8.84
N LEU A 38 -11.38 -6.08 10.06
CA LEU A 38 -11.27 -6.89 11.28
C LEU A 38 -12.63 -7.40 11.78
N LYS A 39 -13.70 -6.62 11.61
CA LYS A 39 -15.02 -6.92 12.23
C LYS A 39 -15.62 -8.26 11.80
N ASP A 40 -15.25 -8.75 10.61
CA ASP A 40 -15.82 -9.96 10.00
C ASP A 40 -14.92 -11.19 10.26
N LEU A 41 -13.79 -11.02 10.94
CA LEU A 41 -12.79 -12.07 11.18
C LEU A 41 -12.89 -12.60 12.63
N PRO A 42 -12.57 -13.89 12.86
CA PRO A 42 -12.42 -14.43 14.21
C PRO A 42 -11.25 -13.77 14.95
N SER A 43 -11.27 -13.83 16.29
CA SER A 43 -10.30 -13.13 17.14
C SER A 43 -8.84 -13.48 16.83
N ASP A 44 -8.55 -14.74 16.50
CA ASP A 44 -7.19 -15.18 16.19
C ASP A 44 -6.68 -14.54 14.88
N GLU A 45 -7.52 -14.47 13.85
CA GLU A 45 -7.20 -13.79 12.59
C GLU A 45 -7.10 -12.28 12.76
N GLN A 46 -7.92 -11.68 13.64
CA GLN A 46 -7.77 -10.26 13.97
C GLN A 46 -6.41 -9.98 14.62
N LEU A 47 -5.98 -10.81 15.56
CA LEU A 47 -4.67 -10.69 16.21
C LEU A 47 -3.54 -10.86 15.19
N GLU A 48 -3.66 -11.82 14.27
CA GLU A 48 -2.70 -12.02 13.20
C GLU A 48 -2.62 -10.80 12.26
N MET A 49 -3.75 -10.27 11.82
CA MET A 49 -3.78 -9.06 11.00
C MET A 49 -3.14 -7.86 11.69
N LEU A 50 -3.44 -7.65 12.98
CA LEU A 50 -2.84 -6.59 13.78
C LEU A 50 -1.32 -6.78 13.95
N SER A 51 -0.83 -8.03 13.91
CA SER A 51 0.61 -8.33 14.00
C SER A 51 1.43 -7.85 12.78
N TYR A 52 0.76 -7.53 11.67
CA TYR A 52 1.39 -6.96 10.47
C TYR A 52 1.57 -5.45 10.55
N ILE A 53 0.95 -4.76 11.50
CA ILE A 53 1.16 -3.31 11.68
C ILE A 53 2.65 -3.05 11.97
N GLY A 54 3.23 -2.11 11.22
CA GLY A 54 4.64 -1.77 11.25
C GLY A 54 5.52 -2.62 10.32
N ARG A 55 5.00 -3.71 9.74
CA ARG A 55 5.74 -4.54 8.77
C ARG A 55 5.67 -3.95 7.37
N ILE A 56 6.66 -4.30 6.56
CA ILE A 56 6.78 -3.89 5.16
C ILE A 56 6.27 -5.02 4.27
N ALA A 57 5.44 -4.69 3.29
CA ALA A 57 4.97 -5.58 2.25
C ALA A 57 5.10 -4.94 0.87
N CYS A 58 5.20 -5.78 -0.15
CA CYS A 58 5.13 -5.34 -1.53
C CYS A 58 3.65 -5.17 -1.93
N VAL A 59 3.34 -4.08 -2.64
CA VAL A 59 2.04 -3.84 -3.24
C VAL A 59 1.88 -4.80 -4.42
N GLN A 60 0.93 -5.73 -4.31
CA GLN A 60 0.69 -6.74 -5.35
C GLN A 60 -0.24 -6.22 -6.44
N SER A 61 -1.22 -5.40 -6.06
CA SER A 61 -2.23 -4.85 -6.97
C SER A 61 -2.90 -3.63 -6.35
N ILE A 62 -3.50 -2.81 -7.19
CA ILE A 62 -4.37 -1.70 -6.78
C ILE A 62 -5.67 -1.87 -7.57
N ASP A 63 -6.80 -1.91 -6.87
CA ASP A 63 -8.09 -2.10 -7.55
C ASP A 63 -8.64 -0.79 -8.14
N ALA A 64 -9.76 -0.89 -8.86
CA ALA A 64 -10.42 0.25 -9.51
C ALA A 64 -10.94 1.32 -8.52
N HIS A 65 -11.04 0.99 -7.23
CA HIS A 65 -11.45 1.89 -6.16
C HIS A 65 -10.26 2.51 -5.42
N GLY A 66 -9.03 2.09 -5.75
CA GLY A 66 -7.80 2.57 -5.12
C GLY A 66 -7.42 1.82 -3.85
N TYR A 67 -8.02 0.67 -3.54
CA TYR A 67 -7.55 -0.17 -2.44
C TYR A 67 -6.26 -0.90 -2.84
N ILE A 68 -5.34 -0.92 -1.90
CA ILE A 68 -3.99 -1.45 -2.07
C ILE A 68 -3.98 -2.88 -1.54
N TRP A 69 -3.67 -3.84 -2.41
CA TRP A 69 -3.54 -5.25 -2.05
C TRP A 69 -2.12 -5.54 -1.58
N LEU A 70 -2.00 -5.96 -0.32
CA LEU A 70 -0.76 -6.35 0.31
C LEU A 70 -0.74 -7.86 0.51
N GLY A 71 0.41 -8.49 0.24
CA GLY A 71 0.65 -9.86 0.65
C GLY A 71 1.76 -9.95 1.69
N PHE A 72 1.39 -10.41 2.87
CA PHE A 72 2.29 -10.80 3.94
C PHE A 72 2.42 -12.32 3.92
N GLY A 73 3.19 -12.83 2.96
CA GLY A 73 3.43 -14.26 2.82
C GLY A 73 4.74 -14.55 2.15
N SER A 74 5.31 -15.70 2.51
CA SER A 74 6.51 -16.23 1.88
C SER A 74 6.10 -17.45 1.08
N ALA A 75 6.48 -17.48 -0.21
CA ALA A 75 6.41 -18.71 -0.97
C ALA A 75 7.52 -19.63 -0.45
N VAL A 76 7.14 -20.73 0.20
CA VAL A 76 8.07 -21.79 0.58
C VAL A 76 8.01 -22.82 -0.53
N GLN A 77 9.09 -22.94 -1.29
CA GLN A 77 9.22 -24.01 -2.30
C GLN A 77 9.80 -25.26 -1.63
N PHE A 78 9.06 -26.35 -1.68
CA PHE A 78 9.56 -27.69 -1.42
C PHE A 78 9.83 -28.41 -2.75
N GLU A 79 10.60 -29.49 -2.75
CA GLU A 79 11.01 -30.22 -3.97
C GLU A 79 9.82 -30.70 -4.82
N ASP A 80 8.68 -31.02 -4.18
CA ASP A 80 7.49 -31.57 -4.83
C ASP A 80 6.28 -30.61 -4.90
N TYR A 81 6.28 -29.52 -4.14
CA TYR A 81 5.19 -28.53 -4.15
C TYR A 81 5.61 -27.17 -3.57
N GLY A 82 4.98 -26.09 -4.03
CA GLY A 82 5.11 -24.76 -3.44
C GLY A 82 3.95 -24.48 -2.50
N GLU A 83 4.25 -24.13 -1.26
CA GLU A 83 3.25 -23.67 -0.29
C GLU A 83 3.36 -22.15 -0.15
N TYR A 84 2.27 -21.44 -0.42
CA TYR A 84 2.18 -20.03 -0.08
C TYR A 84 1.60 -19.92 1.33
N VAL A 85 2.46 -19.62 2.30
CA VAL A 85 2.04 -19.38 3.68
C VAL A 85 2.01 -17.87 3.90
N GLY A 86 0.82 -17.32 4.11
CA GLY A 86 0.64 -15.93 4.46
C GLY A 86 -0.75 -15.37 4.17
N HIS A 87 -0.94 -14.12 4.59
CA HIS A 87 -2.20 -13.40 4.41
C HIS A 87 -2.08 -12.37 3.29
N SER A 88 -3.14 -12.27 2.48
CA SER A 88 -3.32 -11.17 1.55
C SER A 88 -4.62 -10.45 1.86
N PHE A 89 -4.55 -9.12 1.91
CA PHE A 89 -5.71 -8.28 2.20
C PHE A 89 -5.52 -6.89 1.59
N CYS A 90 -6.63 -6.21 1.36
CA CYS A 90 -6.63 -4.85 0.85
C CYS A 90 -6.81 -3.81 1.96
N VAL A 91 -6.15 -2.67 1.79
CA VAL A 91 -6.22 -1.54 2.72
C VAL A 91 -6.35 -0.21 1.98
N LEU A 92 -6.71 0.83 2.71
CA LEU A 92 -6.80 2.18 2.17
C LEU A 92 -5.39 2.78 2.00
N PRO A 93 -5.17 3.71 1.04
CA PRO A 93 -3.89 4.40 0.88
C PRO A 93 -3.40 5.16 2.12
N GLU A 94 -4.31 5.57 3.01
CA GLU A 94 -4.00 6.20 4.30
C GLU A 94 -3.47 5.22 5.34
N SER A 95 -3.77 3.92 5.18
CA SER A 95 -3.34 2.84 6.08
C SER A 95 -1.89 2.39 5.85
N VAL A 96 -1.19 2.97 4.87
CA VAL A 96 0.18 2.58 4.50
C VAL A 96 1.09 3.78 4.29
N GLU A 97 2.39 3.60 4.46
CA GLU A 97 3.42 4.56 4.06
C GLU A 97 4.40 3.94 3.06
N LEU A 98 4.87 4.72 2.10
CA LEU A 98 5.86 4.24 1.14
C LEU A 98 7.20 4.00 1.85
N HIS A 99 7.81 2.85 1.61
CA HIS A 99 9.08 2.46 2.17
C HIS A 99 10.11 2.23 1.06
N PHE A 100 11.11 3.11 0.98
CA PHE A 100 12.22 2.94 0.06
C PHE A 100 13.24 1.97 0.65
N LEU A 101 13.47 0.84 -0.03
CA LEU A 101 14.59 -0.02 0.29
C LEU A 101 15.87 0.76 -0.04
N ASN A 102 16.62 1.12 0.99
CA ASN A 102 17.88 1.82 0.79
C ASN A 102 18.81 0.86 0.04
N SER A 103 19.05 1.15 -1.24
CA SER A 103 19.98 0.40 -2.07
C SER A 103 21.38 0.76 -1.57
N GLY A 104 21.90 -0.02 -0.61
CA GLY A 104 23.28 0.12 -0.16
C GLY A 104 24.21 -0.02 -1.36
N SER A 105 24.89 1.07 -1.69
CA SER A 105 25.97 1.13 -2.69
C SER A 105 27.23 0.45 -2.17
#